data_AF-A0A972LMB9-F1
#
_entry.id   AF-A0A972LMB9-F1
#
_cell.length_a   1.000
_cell.length_b   1.000
_cell.length_c   1.000
_cell.angle_alpha   90.00
_cell.angle_beta   90.00
_cell.angle_gamma   90.00
#
_symmetry.space_group_name_H-M   'P 1'
#
loop_
_entity.id
_entity.type
_entity.pdbx_description
1 polymer ?
#
loop_
_entity_poly.entity_id
_entity_poly.type
_entity_poly.pdbx_seq_one_letter_code
_entity_poly.pdbx_strand_id
1 'polypeptide(L)'
;MTSAIAELSEVLSNHSKDYDVVIMDRGIFDALCWFSWLLKKNHLDENNFKSIECFLTMSRWRSVVDLVYIFTAEPKVSLEREFANLLTRKTGSIMQPDVLDSYKRTIEESKKRYSSMFKEIECINTSKPSLNEVNYQVTNSILSILLENTSERIGYLDRASVAQQREKYFSYSDIESSDLGLKFDVRQQVEKDNTKLQPIPILVITNKQRTKVLVVKKNKKQTSNQSPESQRILLYLGGHIRQEDLIESGDKDLLSVSRYALHREVKEEIGIDYYPEAEGNPICIWDTSNDRSEKHLAMCHLKEVDFETLKIKLDKNEFITSGSTKSGKVLEIQELVKDHQKLEGWSKLILTRVFNCVLPGEQDEINI
;
A
#
# COMPACT_ATOMS: atom_id res chain seq x y z
N MET A 1 8.37 21.75 -18.75
CA MET A 1 8.11 20.61 -17.83
C MET A 1 8.79 19.41 -18.44
N THR A 2 9.65 18.71 -17.70
CA THR A 2 10.46 17.60 -18.22
C THR A 2 9.55 16.44 -18.68
N SER A 3 9.86 15.81 -19.81
CA SER A 3 9.09 14.67 -20.36
C SER A 3 8.86 13.58 -19.32
N ALA A 4 9.87 13.32 -18.49
CA ALA A 4 9.84 12.40 -17.36
C ALA A 4 8.64 12.62 -16.41
N ILE A 5 8.30 13.86 -16.05
CA ILE A 5 7.18 14.12 -15.13
C ILE A 5 5.84 13.91 -15.82
N ALA A 6 5.74 14.27 -17.11
CA ALA A 6 4.53 14.03 -17.88
C ALA A 6 4.26 12.52 -18.05
N GLU A 7 5.31 11.75 -18.35
CA GLU A 7 5.26 10.29 -18.44
C GLU A 7 4.90 9.65 -17.10
N LEU A 8 5.53 10.09 -16.00
CA LEU A 8 5.17 9.61 -14.66
C LEU A 8 3.70 9.92 -14.33
N SER A 9 3.23 11.13 -14.65
CA SER A 9 1.83 11.51 -14.42
C SER A 9 0.86 10.62 -15.20
N GLU A 10 1.20 10.28 -16.45
CA GLU A 10 0.39 9.40 -17.30
C GLU A 10 0.33 7.98 -16.73
N VAL A 11 1.50 7.42 -16.38
CA VAL A 11 1.60 6.08 -15.77
C VAL A 11 0.80 6.01 -14.48
N LEU A 12 0.95 6.99 -13.59
CA LEU A 12 0.23 7.02 -12.31
C LEU A 12 -1.29 7.15 -12.47
N SER A 13 -1.75 7.87 -13.50
CA SER A 13 -3.17 8.17 -13.67
C SER A 13 -3.93 7.08 -14.43
N ASN A 14 -3.28 6.47 -15.42
CA ASN A 14 -3.96 5.59 -16.38
C ASN A 14 -3.45 4.14 -16.38
N HIS A 15 -2.21 3.90 -15.93
CA HIS A 15 -1.51 2.62 -16.11
C HIS A 15 -0.84 2.09 -14.84
N SER A 16 -1.24 2.58 -13.66
CA SER A 16 -0.56 2.24 -12.39
C SER A 16 -0.63 0.76 -12.03
N LYS A 17 -1.59 0.02 -12.59
CA LYS A 17 -1.73 -1.45 -12.42
C LYS A 17 -1.05 -2.26 -13.53
N ASP A 18 -0.49 -1.61 -14.56
CA ASP A 18 0.08 -2.29 -15.74
C ASP A 18 1.59 -2.54 -15.61
N TYR A 19 2.26 -1.88 -14.66
CA TYR A 19 3.70 -1.93 -14.49
C TYR A 19 4.10 -2.30 -13.06
N ASP A 20 4.98 -3.29 -12.92
CA ASP A 20 5.58 -3.66 -11.63
C ASP A 20 6.80 -2.79 -11.30
N VAL A 21 7.54 -2.34 -12.33
CA VAL A 21 8.76 -1.54 -12.19
C VAL A 21 8.78 -0.44 -13.25
N VAL A 22 9.02 0.80 -12.80
CA VAL A 22 9.20 1.96 -13.67
C VAL A 22 10.61 2.50 -13.46
N ILE A 23 11.42 2.53 -14.52
CA ILE A 23 12.75 3.12 -14.51
C ILE A 23 12.71 4.41 -15.32
N MET A 24 13.14 5.51 -14.69
CA MET A 24 13.14 6.83 -15.30
C MET A 24 14.57 7.32 -15.50
N ASP A 25 14.97 7.51 -16.76
CA ASP A 25 16.20 8.26 -17.05
C ASP A 25 15.92 9.76 -16.85
N ARG A 26 16.71 10.41 -15.99
CA ARG A 26 16.56 11.83 -15.60
C ARG A 26 15.18 12.16 -14.99
N GLY A 27 14.86 11.47 -13.90
CA GLY A 27 13.63 11.68 -13.13
C GLY A 27 13.55 13.01 -12.38
N ILE A 28 12.58 13.11 -11.46
CA ILE A 28 12.27 14.33 -10.69
C ILE A 28 13.49 14.89 -9.95
N PHE A 29 14.34 14.02 -9.42
CA PHE A 29 15.54 14.43 -8.69
C PHE A 29 16.58 15.14 -9.59
N ASP A 30 16.74 14.70 -10.85
CA ASP A 30 17.62 15.39 -11.80
C ASP A 30 17.10 16.81 -12.10
N ALA A 31 15.79 16.97 -12.25
CA ALA A 31 15.18 18.29 -12.41
C ALA A 31 15.49 19.21 -11.22
N LEU A 32 15.42 18.70 -9.98
CA LEU A 32 15.80 19.45 -8.78
C LEU A 32 17.28 19.91 -8.82
N CYS A 33 18.20 19.01 -9.21
CA CYS A 33 19.61 19.35 -9.39
C CYS A 33 19.81 20.41 -10.47
N TRP A 34 19.14 20.26 -11.62
CA TRP A 34 19.22 21.17 -12.75
C TRP A 34 18.74 22.58 -12.41
N PHE A 35 17.55 22.71 -11.83
CA PHE A 35 17.01 24.02 -11.45
C PHE A 35 17.81 24.68 -10.32
N SER A 36 18.34 23.87 -9.38
CA SER A 36 19.25 24.38 -8.35
C SER A 36 20.54 24.93 -8.95
N TRP A 37 21.04 24.33 -10.03
CA TRP A 37 22.22 24.80 -10.74
C TRP A 37 21.94 26.08 -11.53
N LEU A 38 20.79 26.17 -12.20
CA LEU A 38 20.37 27.39 -12.91
C LEU A 38 20.20 28.58 -11.97
N LEU A 39 19.63 28.36 -10.78
CA LEU A 39 19.54 29.38 -9.73
C LEU A 39 20.93 29.93 -9.37
N LYS A 40 21.90 29.03 -9.10
CA LYS A 40 23.28 29.43 -8.77
C LYS A 40 24.00 30.17 -9.90
N LYS A 41 23.60 29.94 -11.15
CA LYS A 41 24.15 30.63 -12.33
C LYS A 41 23.39 31.93 -12.66
N ASN A 42 22.45 32.36 -11.80
CA ASN A 42 21.59 33.52 -12.03
C ASN A 42 20.78 33.42 -13.33
N HIS A 43 20.46 32.20 -13.77
CA HIS A 43 19.60 31.92 -14.93
C HIS A 43 18.15 31.62 -14.53
N LEU A 44 17.85 31.61 -13.24
CA LEU A 44 16.53 31.43 -12.66
C LEU A 44 16.45 32.28 -11.38
N ASP A 45 15.36 33.01 -11.18
CA ASP A 45 15.13 33.77 -9.95
C ASP A 45 14.61 32.88 -8.82
N GLU A 46 14.79 33.35 -7.59
CA GLU A 46 14.40 32.61 -6.37
C GLU A 46 12.91 32.30 -6.29
N ASN A 47 12.04 33.20 -6.77
CA ASN A 47 10.59 33.01 -6.69
C ASN A 47 10.16 31.88 -7.62
N ASN A 48 10.61 31.90 -8.88
CA ASN A 48 10.35 30.82 -9.83
C ASN A 48 10.97 29.50 -9.37
N PHE A 49 12.19 29.52 -8.82
CA PHE A 49 12.80 28.33 -8.25
C PHE A 49 11.95 27.73 -7.13
N LYS A 50 11.46 28.55 -6.19
CA LYS A 50 10.64 28.08 -5.08
C LYS A 50 9.33 27.45 -5.54
N SER A 51 8.69 28.02 -6.57
CA SER A 51 7.48 27.43 -7.17
C SER A 51 7.77 26.07 -7.81
N ILE A 52 8.88 25.95 -8.56
CA ILE A 52 9.29 24.70 -9.20
C ILE A 52 9.66 23.66 -8.14
N GLU A 53 10.45 24.02 -7.14
CA GLU A 53 10.84 23.16 -6.03
C GLU A 53 9.61 22.62 -5.30
N CYS A 54 8.64 23.49 -4.96
CA CYS A 54 7.41 23.08 -4.31
C CYS A 54 6.62 22.05 -5.14
N PHE A 55 6.50 22.27 -6.45
CA PHE A 55 5.85 21.33 -7.36
C PHE A 55 6.58 19.98 -7.45
N LEU A 56 7.91 19.99 -7.62
CA LEU A 56 8.73 18.78 -7.74
C LEU A 56 8.80 17.98 -6.43
N THR A 57 8.60 18.63 -5.29
CA THR A 57 8.65 18.02 -3.95
C THR A 57 7.28 17.65 -3.40
N MET A 58 6.19 17.74 -4.19
CA MET A 58 4.87 17.31 -3.75
C MET A 58 4.86 15.84 -3.29
N SER A 59 4.10 15.55 -2.23
CA SER A 59 3.97 14.18 -1.68
C SER A 59 3.53 13.18 -2.74
N ARG A 60 2.58 13.55 -3.61
CA ARG A 60 2.09 12.73 -4.73
C ARG A 60 3.20 12.18 -5.63
N TRP A 61 4.26 12.95 -5.86
CA TRP A 61 5.38 12.50 -6.68
C TRP A 61 6.38 11.66 -5.89
N ARG A 62 6.64 12.05 -4.64
CA ARG A 62 7.64 11.39 -3.80
C ARG A 62 7.18 10.04 -3.27
N SER A 63 5.87 9.85 -3.07
CA SER A 63 5.32 8.59 -2.56
C SER A 63 5.55 7.41 -3.51
N VAL A 64 5.69 7.68 -4.80
CA VAL A 64 5.86 6.67 -5.87
C VAL A 64 7.32 6.49 -6.30
N VAL A 65 8.26 7.24 -5.73
CA VAL A 65 9.69 7.09 -5.99
C VAL A 65 10.31 6.34 -4.82
N ASP A 66 10.65 5.08 -5.06
CA ASP A 66 11.26 4.22 -4.04
C ASP A 66 12.76 4.46 -3.92
N LEU A 67 13.44 4.71 -5.04
CA LEU A 67 14.89 4.80 -5.10
C LEU A 67 15.34 5.84 -6.13
N VAL A 68 16.34 6.63 -5.76
CA VAL A 68 17.04 7.53 -6.67
C VAL A 68 18.50 7.12 -6.78
N TYR A 69 18.96 6.82 -8.01
CA TYR A 69 20.38 6.68 -8.31
C TYR A 69 20.97 7.98 -8.83
N ILE A 70 22.08 8.38 -8.22
CA ILE A 70 22.92 9.49 -8.68
C ILE A 70 24.24 8.93 -9.16
N PHE A 71 24.41 8.84 -10.47
CA PHE A 71 25.68 8.47 -11.07
C PHE A 71 26.56 9.72 -11.24
N THR A 72 27.70 9.75 -10.57
CA THR A 72 28.69 10.82 -10.71
C THR A 72 29.96 10.31 -11.39
N ALA A 73 30.70 11.22 -12.01
CA ALA A 73 32.04 10.96 -12.51
C ALA A 73 32.89 12.24 -12.35
N GLU A 74 34.20 12.08 -12.29
CA GLU A 74 35.12 13.22 -12.36
C GLU A 74 34.97 13.92 -13.73
N PRO A 75 34.98 15.26 -13.78
CA PRO A 75 34.82 16.01 -15.04
C PRO A 75 35.74 15.51 -16.17
N LYS A 76 36.98 15.17 -15.83
CA LYS A 76 37.94 14.60 -16.78
C LYS A 76 37.46 13.27 -17.38
N VAL A 77 36.96 12.36 -16.56
CA VAL A 77 36.44 11.06 -16.99
C VAL A 77 35.18 11.23 -17.85
N SER A 78 34.28 12.14 -17.47
CA SER A 78 33.08 12.45 -18.27
C SER A 78 33.45 12.98 -19.66
N LEU A 79 34.44 13.88 -19.75
CA LEU A 79 34.93 14.40 -21.03
C LEU A 79 35.60 13.30 -21.87
N GLU A 80 36.41 12.45 -21.24
CA GLU A 80 37.02 11.30 -21.94
C GLU A 80 35.96 10.38 -22.54
N ARG A 81 34.88 10.10 -21.80
CA ARG A 81 33.75 9.26 -22.28
C ARG A 81 32.98 9.92 -23.43
N GLU A 82 32.70 11.21 -23.33
CA GLU A 82 32.03 11.97 -24.39
C GLU A 82 32.82 11.93 -25.70
N PHE A 83 34.14 12.18 -25.61
CA PHE A 83 34.99 12.25 -26.81
C PHE A 83 35.49 10.89 -27.31
N ALA A 84 35.29 9.80 -26.57
CA ALA A 84 35.75 8.46 -26.97
C ALA A 84 35.18 8.02 -28.32
N ASN A 85 33.94 8.43 -28.63
CA ASN A 85 33.22 8.02 -29.84
C ASN A 85 33.00 9.18 -30.83
N LEU A 86 33.53 10.37 -30.57
CA LEU A 86 33.33 11.55 -31.41
C LEU A 86 34.52 11.76 -32.37
N LEU A 87 34.22 11.95 -33.66
CA LEU A 87 35.19 12.27 -34.70
C LEU A 87 35.81 13.67 -34.55
N THR A 88 35.18 14.56 -33.76
CA THR A 88 35.65 15.94 -33.53
C THR A 88 35.59 16.29 -32.04
N ARG A 89 36.55 17.10 -31.59
CA ARG A 89 36.67 17.54 -30.17
C ARG A 89 36.08 18.93 -29.93
N LYS A 90 35.00 19.29 -30.61
CA LYS A 90 34.30 20.56 -30.32
C LYS A 90 33.49 20.39 -29.04
N THR A 91 33.88 21.13 -28.00
CA THR A 91 33.17 21.15 -26.72
C THR A 91 31.90 22.00 -26.84
N GLY A 92 30.76 21.47 -26.40
CA GLY A 92 29.53 22.25 -26.23
C GLY A 92 29.63 23.24 -25.07
N SER A 93 28.57 24.02 -24.84
CA SER A 93 28.50 24.98 -23.72
C SER A 93 28.44 24.31 -22.34
N ILE A 94 27.96 23.06 -22.27
CA ILE A 94 27.83 22.28 -21.02
C ILE A 94 29.05 21.38 -20.78
N MET A 95 29.65 20.83 -21.84
CA MET A 95 30.77 19.90 -21.76
C MET A 95 32.11 20.64 -21.60
N GLN A 96 32.18 21.50 -20.58
CA GLN A 96 33.38 22.22 -20.14
C GLN A 96 33.74 21.78 -18.70
N PRO A 97 35.04 21.66 -18.36
CA PRO A 97 35.46 21.15 -17.05
C PRO A 97 34.87 21.93 -15.86
N ASP A 98 34.82 23.26 -15.96
CA ASP A 98 34.29 24.16 -14.93
C ASP A 98 32.77 24.05 -14.78
N VAL A 99 32.05 23.89 -15.89
CA VAL A 99 30.60 23.67 -15.88
C VAL A 99 30.27 22.31 -15.26
N LEU A 100 30.97 21.25 -15.67
CA LEU A 100 30.79 19.91 -15.13
C LEU A 100 31.11 19.85 -13.63
N ASP A 101 32.18 20.50 -13.19
CA ASP A 101 32.54 20.57 -11.77
C ASP A 101 31.49 21.37 -10.97
N SER A 102 31.04 22.50 -11.51
CA SER A 102 29.97 23.29 -10.91
C SER A 102 28.64 22.52 -10.80
N TYR A 103 28.31 21.69 -11.79
CA TYR A 103 27.11 20.87 -11.76
C TYR A 103 27.24 19.73 -10.76
N LYS A 104 28.39 19.03 -10.75
CA LYS A 104 28.70 17.99 -9.76
C LYS A 104 28.56 18.48 -8.32
N ARG A 105 29.11 19.66 -7.99
CA ARG A 105 28.92 20.28 -6.66
C ARG A 105 27.44 20.52 -6.34
N THR A 106 26.65 20.92 -7.33
CA THR A 106 25.23 21.16 -7.15
C THR A 106 24.44 19.87 -6.92
N ILE A 107 24.82 18.77 -7.54
CA ILE A 107 24.26 17.44 -7.26
C ILE A 107 24.50 17.06 -5.78
N GLU A 108 25.74 17.20 -5.31
CA GLU A 108 26.10 16.88 -3.91
C GLU A 108 25.34 17.73 -2.88
N GLU A 109 25.16 19.02 -3.16
CA GLU A 109 24.36 19.90 -2.30
C GLU A 109 22.86 19.57 -2.36
N SER A 110 22.34 19.25 -3.54
CA SER A 110 20.93 18.86 -3.72
C SER A 110 20.63 17.55 -2.99
N LYS A 111 21.56 16.59 -3.02
CA LYS A 111 21.47 15.37 -2.21
C LYS A 111 21.30 15.69 -0.73
N LYS A 112 22.15 16.56 -0.18
CA LYS A 112 22.05 16.96 1.24
C LYS A 112 20.73 17.67 1.56
N ARG A 113 20.24 18.51 0.65
CA ARG A 113 19.00 19.28 0.84
C ARG A 113 17.76 18.40 0.81
N TYR A 114 17.71 17.43 -0.10
CA TYR A 114 16.51 16.66 -0.39
C TYR A 114 16.53 15.22 0.13
N SER A 115 17.62 14.77 0.77
CA SER A 115 17.75 13.37 1.22
C SER A 115 16.62 12.91 2.13
N SER A 116 16.10 13.78 3.00
CA SER A 116 15.00 13.44 3.91
C SER A 116 13.62 13.41 3.24
N MET A 117 13.51 13.84 1.98
CA MET A 117 12.24 13.90 1.26
C MET A 117 11.98 12.66 0.41
N PHE A 118 13.03 11.95 -0.01
CA PHE A 118 12.95 10.71 -0.78
C PHE A 118 13.18 9.51 0.12
N LYS A 119 12.59 8.35 -0.20
CA LYS A 119 12.74 7.14 0.62
C LYS A 119 14.21 6.69 0.68
N GLU A 120 14.86 6.62 -0.48
CA GLU A 120 16.25 6.22 -0.59
C GLU A 120 16.98 6.95 -1.74
N ILE A 121 18.24 7.34 -1.49
CA ILE A 121 19.12 7.97 -2.49
C ILE A 121 20.51 7.35 -2.43
N GLU A 122 20.89 6.64 -3.49
CA GLU A 122 22.22 6.07 -3.67
C GLU A 122 23.08 6.93 -4.61
N CYS A 123 24.34 7.12 -4.26
CA CYS A 123 25.32 7.81 -5.12
C CYS A 123 26.44 6.85 -5.50
N ILE A 124 26.66 6.70 -6.80
CA ILE A 124 27.69 5.82 -7.35
C ILE A 124 28.66 6.66 -8.16
N ASN A 125 29.91 6.74 -7.70
CA ASN A 125 30.98 7.36 -8.45
C ASN A 125 31.54 6.35 -9.47
N THR A 126 31.25 6.59 -10.74
CA THR A 126 31.63 5.73 -11.85
C THR A 126 33.02 6.01 -12.40
N SER A 127 33.83 6.87 -11.78
CA SER A 127 35.13 7.30 -12.34
C SER A 127 36.19 6.21 -12.40
N LYS A 128 36.11 5.24 -11.49
CA LYS A 128 37.08 4.15 -11.30
C LYS A 128 36.52 2.73 -11.52
N PRO A 129 35.33 2.37 -11.01
CA PRO A 129 34.85 1.00 -11.12
C PRO A 129 34.60 0.62 -12.58
N SER A 130 34.76 -0.66 -12.88
CA SER A 130 34.41 -1.18 -14.20
C SER A 130 32.90 -1.11 -14.42
N LEU A 131 32.46 -1.00 -15.68
CA LEU A 131 31.03 -1.03 -16.01
C LEU A 131 30.32 -2.26 -15.43
N ASN A 132 30.98 -3.42 -15.42
CA ASN A 132 30.41 -4.65 -14.87
C ASN A 132 30.21 -4.59 -13.35
N GLU A 133 31.13 -3.96 -12.63
CA GLU A 133 31.04 -3.78 -11.17
C GLU A 133 29.90 -2.83 -10.81
N VAL A 134 29.78 -1.70 -11.54
CA VAL A 134 28.66 -0.77 -11.37
C VAL A 134 27.33 -1.46 -11.69
N ASN A 135 27.25 -2.19 -12.80
CA ASN A 135 26.04 -2.91 -13.18
C ASN A 135 25.63 -3.96 -12.14
N TYR A 136 26.60 -4.70 -11.59
CA TYR A 136 26.34 -5.68 -10.55
C TYR A 136 25.82 -5.03 -9.26
N GLN A 137 26.45 -3.93 -8.82
CA GLN A 137 26.01 -3.17 -7.66
C GLN A 137 24.58 -2.64 -7.83
N VAL A 138 24.29 -1.96 -8.95
CA VAL A 138 22.97 -1.39 -9.25
C VAL A 138 21.91 -2.48 -9.34
N THR A 139 22.20 -3.59 -10.04
CA THR A 139 21.25 -4.70 -10.19
C THR A 139 20.91 -5.32 -8.84
N ASN A 140 21.92 -5.54 -7.99
CA ASN A 140 21.69 -6.10 -6.66
C ASN A 140 20.88 -5.15 -5.77
N SER A 141 21.19 -3.86 -5.74
CA SER A 141 20.44 -2.90 -4.93
C SER A 141 18.99 -2.75 -5.43
N ILE A 142 18.75 -2.69 -6.75
CA ILE A 142 17.40 -2.74 -7.31
C ILE A 142 16.67 -4.02 -6.88
N LEU A 143 17.30 -5.18 -6.98
CA LEU A 143 16.69 -6.45 -6.58
C LEU A 143 16.36 -6.46 -5.08
N SER A 144 17.26 -5.97 -4.23
CA SER A 144 17.03 -5.84 -2.79
C SER A 144 15.82 -4.95 -2.50
N ILE A 145 15.73 -3.79 -3.14
CA ILE A 145 14.62 -2.85 -2.94
C ILE A 145 13.31 -3.41 -3.50
N LEU A 146 13.33 -4.11 -4.64
CA LEU A 146 12.16 -4.83 -5.13
C LEU A 146 11.72 -5.92 -4.14
N LEU A 147 12.65 -6.67 -3.57
CA LEU A 147 12.35 -7.67 -2.55
C LEU A 147 11.78 -7.04 -1.27
N GLU A 148 12.30 -5.89 -0.86
CA GLU A 148 11.78 -5.15 0.30
C GLU A 148 10.39 -4.55 0.02
N ASN A 149 10.19 -3.93 -1.14
CA ASN A 149 8.90 -3.34 -1.53
C ASN A 149 7.82 -4.39 -1.80
N THR A 150 8.19 -5.57 -2.32
CA THR A 150 7.26 -6.71 -2.46
C THR A 150 7.01 -7.41 -1.13
N SER A 151 7.89 -7.23 -0.15
CA SER A 151 7.71 -7.73 1.21
C SER A 151 6.78 -6.82 2.00
N GLU A 152 5.48 -6.97 1.75
CA GLU A 152 4.41 -6.25 2.44
C GLU A 152 4.66 -6.21 3.96
N ARG A 153 4.81 -5.01 4.53
CA ARG A 153 4.96 -4.82 5.99
C ARG A 153 3.60 -4.54 6.59
N ILE A 154 3.10 -5.47 7.40
CA ILE A 154 1.75 -5.43 7.95
C ILE A 154 1.76 -5.11 9.44
N GLY A 155 0.67 -4.48 9.87
CA GLY A 155 0.38 -4.15 11.25
C GLY A 155 0.15 -5.40 12.09
N TYR A 156 0.70 -5.42 13.30
CA TYR A 156 0.44 -6.46 14.28
C TYR A 156 0.47 -5.90 15.71
N LEU A 157 -0.21 -6.61 16.60
CA LEU A 157 -0.28 -6.41 18.04
C LEU A 157 0.41 -7.58 18.73
N ASP A 158 0.78 -7.40 20.00
CA ASP A 158 1.05 -8.55 20.86
C ASP A 158 -0.28 -9.26 21.15
N ARG A 159 -0.37 -10.56 20.82
CA ARG A 159 -1.57 -11.38 21.06
C ARG A 159 -2.00 -11.37 22.53
N ALA A 160 -1.05 -11.24 23.47
CA ALA A 160 -1.36 -11.14 24.89
C ALA A 160 -2.27 -9.95 25.22
N SER A 161 -2.25 -8.89 24.41
CA SER A 161 -3.08 -7.68 24.58
C SER A 161 -4.57 -7.94 24.42
N VAL A 162 -4.95 -9.04 23.75
CA VAL A 162 -6.37 -9.40 23.49
C VAL A 162 -6.71 -10.77 24.12
N ALA A 163 -5.74 -11.48 24.67
CA ALA A 163 -5.90 -12.85 25.17
C ALA A 163 -6.91 -13.01 26.34
N GLN A 164 -7.28 -11.93 27.01
CA GLN A 164 -8.29 -11.97 28.08
C GLN A 164 -9.72 -12.12 27.53
N GLN A 165 -9.93 -11.81 26.24
CA GLN A 165 -11.21 -11.95 25.58
C GLN A 165 -11.56 -13.43 25.37
N ARG A 166 -12.68 -13.86 25.96
CA ARG A 166 -13.15 -15.25 25.88
C ARG A 166 -14.23 -15.45 24.82
N GLU A 167 -14.95 -14.38 24.49
CA GLU A 167 -15.99 -14.41 23.47
C GLU A 167 -15.37 -14.25 22.08
N LYS A 168 -15.94 -14.93 21.08
CA LYS A 168 -15.52 -14.78 19.68
C LYS A 168 -15.85 -13.40 19.11
N TYR A 169 -16.72 -12.65 19.78
CA TYR A 169 -17.13 -11.31 19.42
C TYR A 169 -17.10 -10.42 20.65
N PHE A 170 -16.58 -9.21 20.51
CA PHE A 170 -16.51 -8.22 21.58
C PHE A 170 -16.44 -6.83 20.97
N SER A 171 -16.67 -5.79 21.77
CA SER A 171 -16.50 -4.42 21.31
C SER A 171 -15.01 -4.05 21.32
N TYR A 172 -14.55 -3.25 20.37
CA TYR A 172 -13.17 -2.75 20.40
C TYR A 172 -12.82 -2.04 21.72
N SER A 173 -13.77 -1.29 22.29
CA SER A 173 -13.66 -0.67 23.60
C SER A 173 -13.41 -1.63 24.78
N ASP A 174 -13.69 -2.92 24.61
CA ASP A 174 -13.55 -3.92 25.68
C ASP A 174 -12.10 -4.45 25.79
N ILE A 175 -11.22 -4.06 24.87
CA ILE A 175 -9.80 -4.42 24.91
C ILE A 175 -9.12 -3.58 26.00
N GLU A 176 -8.80 -4.21 27.14
CA GLU A 176 -8.20 -3.57 28.33
C GLU A 176 -6.71 -3.17 28.17
N SER A 177 -6.31 -2.59 27.03
CA SER A 177 -4.97 -2.05 26.83
C SER A 177 -5.00 -0.56 26.51
N SER A 178 -4.42 0.25 27.39
CA SER A 178 -4.26 1.70 27.20
C SER A 178 -3.34 2.08 26.03
N ASP A 179 -2.53 1.13 25.54
CA ASP A 179 -1.72 1.29 24.33
C ASP A 179 -1.57 -0.08 23.65
N LEU A 180 -2.35 -0.30 22.58
CA LEU A 180 -2.24 -1.53 21.79
C LEU A 180 -0.96 -1.58 20.95
N GLY A 181 -0.20 -0.48 20.87
CA GLY A 181 1.15 -0.44 20.35
C GLY A 181 1.30 -1.10 18.98
N LEU A 182 0.56 -0.60 17.97
CA LEU A 182 0.60 -1.13 16.60
C LEU A 182 2.03 -1.10 16.05
N LYS A 183 2.56 -2.27 15.70
CA LYS A 183 3.91 -2.46 15.14
C LYS A 183 3.83 -2.99 13.72
N PHE A 184 4.90 -2.82 12.95
CA PHE A 184 4.97 -3.21 11.54
C PHE A 184 6.20 -4.05 11.23
N ASP A 185 5.98 -5.20 10.60
CA ASP A 185 7.04 -6.12 10.21
C ASP A 185 6.63 -6.88 8.94
N VAL A 186 7.57 -7.58 8.31
CA VAL A 186 7.35 -8.30 7.06
C VAL A 186 6.27 -9.36 7.24
N ARG A 187 5.24 -9.35 6.40
CA ARG A 187 4.06 -10.24 6.46
C ARG A 187 4.42 -11.71 6.63
N GLN A 188 5.39 -12.20 5.87
CA GLN A 188 5.81 -13.60 5.96
C GLN A 188 6.36 -13.96 7.35
N GLN A 189 6.98 -13.01 8.06
CA GLN A 189 7.47 -13.20 9.43
C GLN A 189 6.32 -13.09 10.43
N VAL A 190 5.40 -12.15 10.22
CA VAL A 190 4.22 -11.96 11.06
C VAL A 190 3.29 -13.17 11.02
N GLU A 191 2.96 -13.71 9.83
CA GLU A 191 2.08 -14.88 9.68
C GLU A 191 2.65 -16.15 10.33
N LYS A 192 3.98 -16.25 10.46
CA LYS A 192 4.67 -17.40 11.10
C LYS A 192 4.76 -17.30 12.62
N ASP A 193 4.61 -16.10 13.19
CA ASP A 193 4.78 -15.85 14.61
C ASP A 193 3.45 -15.93 15.36
N ASN A 194 3.30 -16.93 16.23
CA ASN A 194 2.05 -17.16 16.97
C ASN A 194 1.82 -16.15 18.10
N THR A 195 2.82 -15.32 18.42
CA THR A 195 2.71 -14.24 19.41
C THR A 195 2.16 -12.96 18.81
N LYS A 196 2.14 -12.84 17.48
CA LYS A 196 1.66 -11.67 16.76
C LYS A 196 0.20 -11.86 16.35
N LEU A 197 -0.62 -10.86 16.65
CA LEU A 197 -2.03 -10.79 16.26
C LEU A 197 -2.21 -9.70 15.21
N GLN A 198 -2.77 -10.05 14.06
CA GLN A 198 -2.95 -9.16 12.92
C GLN A 198 -4.35 -8.53 12.97
N PRO A 199 -4.50 -7.22 13.22
CA PRO A 199 -5.77 -6.54 13.09
C PRO A 199 -6.14 -6.39 11.61
N ILE A 200 -7.33 -6.87 11.24
CA ILE A 200 -7.86 -6.87 9.88
C ILE A 200 -9.15 -6.02 9.88
N PRO A 201 -9.09 -4.74 9.53
CA PRO A 201 -10.30 -3.95 9.37
C PRO A 201 -11.13 -4.48 8.21
N ILE A 202 -12.42 -4.69 8.48
CA ILE A 202 -13.37 -5.19 7.49
C ILE A 202 -14.65 -4.35 7.45
N LEU A 203 -15.29 -4.33 6.28
CA LEU A 203 -16.54 -3.64 6.03
C LEU A 203 -17.63 -4.62 5.59
N VAL A 204 -18.75 -4.61 6.30
CA VAL A 204 -20.00 -5.26 5.88
C VAL A 204 -20.93 -4.19 5.30
N ILE A 205 -21.38 -4.38 4.05
CA ILE A 205 -22.33 -3.48 3.39
C ILE A 205 -23.70 -4.13 3.34
N THR A 206 -24.70 -3.48 3.93
CA THR A 206 -26.08 -4.01 4.06
C THR A 206 -27.13 -2.93 3.77
N ASN A 207 -28.39 -3.33 3.62
CA ASN A 207 -29.50 -2.37 3.63
C ASN A 207 -29.90 -2.01 5.07
N LYS A 208 -30.61 -0.89 5.24
CA LYS A 208 -31.09 -0.43 6.56
C LYS A 208 -31.89 -1.49 7.34
N GLN A 209 -32.65 -2.34 6.64
CA GLN A 209 -33.43 -3.41 7.26
C GLN A 209 -32.62 -4.66 7.59
N ARG A 210 -31.33 -4.71 7.19
CA ARG A 210 -30.42 -5.84 7.38
C ARG A 210 -30.98 -7.17 6.86
N THR A 211 -31.70 -7.11 5.74
CA THR A 211 -32.23 -8.29 5.05
C THR A 211 -31.37 -8.71 3.87
N LYS A 212 -30.50 -7.80 3.39
CA LYS A 212 -29.62 -7.98 2.23
C LYS A 212 -28.19 -7.60 2.56
N VAL A 213 -27.23 -8.25 1.93
CA VAL A 213 -25.80 -7.96 2.10
C VAL A 213 -25.07 -8.08 0.77
N LEU A 214 -24.08 -7.21 0.54
CA LEU A 214 -23.15 -7.36 -0.58
C LEU A 214 -22.22 -8.54 -0.30
N VAL A 215 -22.11 -9.47 -1.25
CA VAL A 215 -21.21 -10.61 -1.12
C VAL A 215 -20.13 -10.58 -2.18
N VAL A 216 -18.95 -11.07 -1.83
CA VAL A 216 -17.81 -11.21 -2.75
C VAL A 216 -17.21 -12.60 -2.68
N LYS A 217 -16.46 -12.96 -3.72
CA LYS A 217 -15.71 -14.21 -3.77
C LYS A 217 -14.36 -13.93 -4.45
N LYS A 218 -13.28 -14.19 -3.72
CA LYS A 218 -11.91 -13.98 -4.21
C LYS A 218 -11.55 -14.90 -5.38
N ASN A 219 -10.70 -14.39 -6.25
CA ASN A 219 -10.13 -15.14 -7.36
C ASN A 219 -9.21 -16.25 -6.86
N LYS A 220 -9.22 -17.39 -7.56
CA LYS A 220 -8.32 -18.52 -7.25
C LYS A 220 -6.84 -18.15 -7.26
N LYS A 221 -6.46 -17.14 -8.05
CA LYS A 221 -5.07 -16.66 -8.15
C LYS A 221 -4.64 -15.86 -6.92
N GLN A 222 -5.58 -15.29 -6.17
CA GLN A 222 -5.30 -14.45 -4.98
C GLN A 222 -5.38 -15.23 -3.67
N THR A 223 -6.04 -16.39 -3.67
CA THR A 223 -6.13 -17.25 -2.49
C THR A 223 -5.31 -18.52 -2.68
N SER A 224 -4.40 -18.82 -1.75
CA SER A 224 -3.78 -20.14 -1.71
C SER A 224 -4.84 -21.23 -1.42
N ASN A 225 -4.54 -22.48 -1.76
CA ASN A 225 -5.45 -23.61 -1.48
C ASN A 225 -5.70 -23.82 0.02
N GLN A 226 -4.85 -23.28 0.88
CA GLN A 226 -4.96 -23.32 2.34
C GLN A 226 -5.65 -22.07 2.91
N SER A 227 -6.12 -21.13 2.07
CA SER A 227 -6.84 -19.96 2.54
C SER A 227 -8.28 -20.30 2.96
N PRO A 228 -8.73 -19.87 4.15
CA PRO A 228 -10.12 -19.99 4.58
C PRO A 228 -11.11 -19.34 3.58
N GLU A 229 -10.66 -18.30 2.90
CA GLU A 229 -11.43 -17.55 1.90
C GLU A 229 -11.52 -18.28 0.55
N SER A 230 -10.65 -19.26 0.30
CA SER A 230 -10.50 -19.89 -1.01
C SER A 230 -11.81 -20.56 -1.44
N GLN A 231 -12.33 -20.09 -2.57
CA GLN A 231 -13.59 -20.56 -3.14
C GLN A 231 -14.85 -20.37 -2.27
N ARG A 232 -14.77 -19.64 -1.16
CA ARG A 232 -15.89 -19.32 -0.27
C ARG A 232 -16.58 -18.01 -0.65
N ILE A 233 -17.79 -17.82 -0.15
CA ILE A 233 -18.50 -16.54 -0.21
C ILE A 233 -18.13 -15.75 1.04
N LEU A 234 -17.75 -14.49 0.84
CA LEU A 234 -17.43 -13.53 1.89
C LEU A 234 -18.55 -12.49 2.01
N LEU A 235 -18.90 -12.13 3.23
CA LEU A 235 -19.88 -11.07 3.55
C LEU A 235 -19.21 -9.73 3.91
N TYR A 236 -17.89 -9.65 3.71
CA TYR A 236 -17.09 -8.50 4.06
C TYR A 236 -16.06 -8.19 2.97
N LEU A 237 -15.55 -6.96 3.05
CA LEU A 237 -14.46 -6.38 2.27
C LEU A 237 -13.37 -5.94 3.24
N GLY A 238 -12.11 -5.92 2.84
CA GLY A 238 -11.01 -5.50 3.71
C GLY A 238 -9.78 -6.40 3.68
N GLY A 239 -8.75 -5.97 4.41
CA GLY A 239 -7.42 -6.54 4.31
C GLY A 239 -6.50 -6.12 5.44
N HIS A 240 -5.21 -6.40 5.27
CA HIS A 240 -4.21 -6.08 6.29
C HIS A 240 -3.98 -4.57 6.37
N ILE A 241 -3.72 -4.09 7.59
CA ILE A 241 -3.13 -2.76 7.77
C ILE A 241 -1.69 -2.81 7.28
N ARG A 242 -1.30 -1.89 6.40
CA ARG A 242 0.07 -1.75 5.89
C ARG A 242 0.79 -0.59 6.54
N GLN A 243 2.11 -0.62 6.51
CA GLN A 243 2.92 0.47 7.06
C GLN A 243 2.65 1.83 6.38
N GLU A 244 2.25 1.84 5.09
CA GLU A 244 1.82 3.08 4.42
C GLU A 244 0.56 3.71 5.04
N ASP A 245 -0.35 2.92 5.62
CA ASP A 245 -1.58 3.42 6.24
C ASP A 245 -1.27 4.25 7.49
N LEU A 246 -0.15 3.94 8.19
CA LEU A 246 0.36 4.73 9.31
C LEU A 246 0.75 6.15 8.85
N ILE A 247 1.44 6.25 7.72
CA ILE A 247 1.92 7.53 7.18
C ILE A 247 0.74 8.40 6.75
N GLU A 248 -0.25 7.81 6.07
CA GLU A 248 -1.44 8.52 5.59
C GLU A 248 -2.36 8.96 6.73
N SER A 249 -2.49 8.16 7.79
CA SER A 249 -3.32 8.53 8.95
C SER A 249 -2.78 9.71 9.75
N GLY A 250 -1.46 9.88 9.80
CA GLY A 250 -0.80 10.89 10.64
C GLY A 250 -0.89 10.63 12.15
N ASP A 251 -1.48 9.51 12.57
CA ASP A 251 -1.61 9.06 13.96
C ASP A 251 -0.95 7.68 14.13
N LYS A 252 -0.77 7.23 15.37
CA LYS A 252 -0.21 5.91 15.72
C LYS A 252 -1.22 4.99 16.37
N ASP A 253 -2.40 5.50 16.74
CA ASP A 253 -3.42 4.67 17.36
C ASP A 253 -4.02 3.67 16.36
N LEU A 254 -4.32 2.46 16.84
CA LEU A 254 -4.79 1.37 16.00
C LEU A 254 -6.08 1.72 15.27
N LEU A 255 -7.01 2.43 15.91
CA LEU A 255 -8.32 2.71 15.33
C LEU A 255 -8.20 3.69 14.16
N SER A 256 -7.41 4.76 14.31
CA SER A 256 -7.13 5.71 13.22
C SER A 256 -6.44 5.03 12.06
N VAL A 257 -5.38 4.26 12.29
CA VAL A 257 -4.67 3.57 11.19
C VAL A 257 -5.59 2.55 10.50
N SER A 258 -6.40 1.81 11.27
CA SER A 258 -7.39 0.85 10.75
C SER A 258 -8.42 1.50 9.82
N ARG A 259 -8.83 2.75 10.11
CA ARG A 259 -9.79 3.49 9.27
C ARG A 259 -9.23 3.82 7.90
N TYR A 260 -7.94 4.18 7.83
CA TYR A 260 -7.25 4.47 6.58
C TYR A 260 -6.98 3.20 5.78
N ALA A 261 -6.56 2.12 6.46
CA ALA A 261 -6.45 0.81 5.84
C ALA A 261 -7.79 0.35 5.23
N LEU A 262 -8.90 0.45 5.99
CA LEU A 262 -10.22 0.07 5.48
C LEU A 262 -10.66 0.93 4.28
N HIS A 263 -10.37 2.23 4.32
CA HIS A 263 -10.63 3.12 3.20
C HIS A 263 -9.89 2.66 1.94
N ARG A 264 -8.57 2.42 2.06
CA ARG A 264 -7.72 1.96 0.96
C ARG A 264 -8.24 0.65 0.37
N GLU A 265 -8.47 -0.35 1.22
CA GLU A 265 -8.97 -1.67 0.80
C GLU A 265 -10.32 -1.55 0.08
N VAL A 266 -11.31 -0.87 0.66
CA VAL A 266 -12.65 -0.73 0.03
C VAL A 266 -12.58 0.02 -1.30
N LYS A 267 -11.70 1.03 -1.40
CA LYS A 267 -11.48 1.78 -2.63
C LYS A 267 -10.81 0.93 -3.70
N GLU A 268 -9.80 0.15 -3.33
CA GLU A 268 -9.10 -0.78 -4.24
C GLU A 268 -10.03 -1.90 -4.72
N GLU A 269 -10.83 -2.47 -3.81
CA GLU A 269 -11.66 -3.64 -4.01
C GLU A 269 -12.95 -3.37 -4.79
N ILE A 270 -13.65 -2.27 -4.48
CA ILE A 270 -14.97 -1.96 -5.06
C ILE A 270 -15.13 -0.52 -5.57
N GLY A 271 -14.09 0.32 -5.48
CA GLY A 271 -14.10 1.68 -6.02
C GLY A 271 -14.95 2.68 -5.23
N ILE A 272 -15.28 2.39 -3.98
CA ILE A 272 -16.07 3.27 -3.12
C ILE A 272 -15.17 3.99 -2.13
N ASP A 273 -15.28 5.32 -2.08
CA ASP A 273 -14.72 6.10 -0.98
C ASP A 273 -15.57 5.88 0.29
N TYR A 274 -14.99 5.18 1.26
CA TYR A 274 -15.58 4.98 2.59
C TYR A 274 -14.55 5.25 3.66
N TYR A 275 -14.92 6.04 4.67
CA TYR A 275 -14.14 6.27 5.87
C TYR A 275 -15.05 5.94 7.05
N PRO A 276 -14.67 5.00 7.94
CA PRO A 276 -15.41 4.81 9.17
C PRO A 276 -15.37 6.08 10.04
N GLU A 277 -16.40 6.26 10.85
CA GLU A 277 -16.48 7.36 11.81
C GLU A 277 -15.30 7.33 12.79
N ALA A 278 -14.79 8.50 13.17
CA ALA A 278 -13.61 8.62 14.03
C ALA A 278 -13.86 8.06 15.44
N GLU A 279 -15.05 8.28 15.96
CA GLU A 279 -15.50 7.77 17.27
C GLU A 279 -16.18 6.39 17.15
N GLY A 280 -16.05 5.74 15.99
CA GLY A 280 -16.67 4.44 15.74
C GLY A 280 -16.05 3.34 16.60
N ASN A 281 -16.90 2.49 17.18
CA ASN A 281 -16.49 1.35 17.99
C ASN A 281 -16.77 0.06 17.20
N PRO A 282 -15.79 -0.47 16.43
CA PRO A 282 -16.02 -1.65 15.60
C PRO A 282 -16.29 -2.90 16.44
N ILE A 283 -17.03 -3.83 15.85
CA ILE A 283 -17.23 -5.16 16.44
C ILE A 283 -15.97 -5.98 16.14
N CYS A 284 -15.26 -6.40 17.16
CA CYS A 284 -14.13 -7.30 17.01
C CYS A 284 -14.62 -8.74 16.83
N ILE A 285 -14.04 -9.47 15.88
CA ILE A 285 -14.27 -10.92 15.70
C ILE A 285 -12.92 -11.62 15.80
N TRP A 286 -12.79 -12.52 16.77
CA TRP A 286 -11.59 -13.31 16.98
C TRP A 286 -11.95 -14.78 17.16
N ASP A 287 -11.69 -15.58 16.12
CA ASP A 287 -11.97 -17.01 16.15
C ASP A 287 -10.68 -17.81 16.34
N THR A 288 -10.54 -18.46 17.50
CA THR A 288 -9.36 -19.27 17.85
C THR A 288 -9.51 -20.74 17.44
N SER A 289 -10.49 -21.07 16.58
CA SER A 289 -10.77 -22.46 16.18
C SER A 289 -9.71 -23.11 15.30
N ASN A 290 -8.82 -22.33 14.67
CA ASN A 290 -7.74 -22.82 13.82
C ASN A 290 -6.53 -21.89 13.82
N ASP A 291 -5.35 -22.46 13.54
CA ASP A 291 -4.03 -21.80 13.55
C ASP A 291 -3.97 -20.49 12.76
N ARG A 292 -4.75 -20.37 11.69
CA ARG A 292 -4.77 -19.14 10.88
C ARG A 292 -5.69 -18.10 11.49
N SER A 293 -6.90 -18.47 11.85
CA SER A 293 -7.91 -17.52 12.37
C SER A 293 -7.51 -16.96 13.73
N GLU A 294 -6.80 -17.74 14.56
CA GLU A 294 -6.34 -17.27 15.86
C GLU A 294 -5.30 -16.14 15.79
N LYS A 295 -4.66 -15.97 14.63
CA LYS A 295 -3.67 -14.91 14.35
C LYS A 295 -4.27 -13.65 13.76
N HIS A 296 -5.58 -13.63 13.49
CA HIS A 296 -6.24 -12.50 12.87
C HIS A 296 -7.42 -12.01 13.73
N LEU A 297 -7.47 -10.71 13.95
CA LEU A 297 -8.54 -10.02 14.67
C LEU A 297 -9.31 -9.18 13.68
N ALA A 298 -10.52 -9.57 13.31
CA ALA A 298 -11.34 -8.75 12.42
C ALA A 298 -11.88 -7.54 13.19
N MET A 299 -11.74 -6.33 12.63
CA MET A 299 -12.36 -5.11 13.15
C MET A 299 -13.52 -4.73 12.23
N CYS A 300 -14.72 -5.17 12.58
CA CYS A 300 -15.89 -5.13 11.72
C CYS A 300 -16.64 -3.80 11.82
N HIS A 301 -16.71 -3.10 10.69
CA HIS A 301 -17.52 -1.91 10.48
C HIS A 301 -18.73 -2.23 9.62
N LEU A 302 -19.84 -1.53 9.88
CA LEU A 302 -21.09 -1.68 9.14
C LEU A 302 -21.38 -0.42 8.33
N LYS A 303 -21.77 -0.59 7.06
CA LYS A 303 -22.29 0.49 6.23
C LYS A 303 -23.68 0.13 5.71
N GLU A 304 -24.68 0.88 6.16
CA GLU A 304 -26.05 0.75 5.69
C GLU A 304 -26.26 1.64 4.46
N VAL A 305 -26.73 1.05 3.36
CA VAL A 305 -26.90 1.73 2.07
C VAL A 305 -28.25 1.43 1.45
N ASP A 306 -28.62 2.24 0.46
CA ASP A 306 -29.64 1.87 -0.52
C ASP A 306 -28.95 1.23 -1.73
N PHE A 307 -29.16 -0.09 -1.90
CA PHE A 307 -28.55 -0.86 -2.98
C PHE A 307 -29.06 -0.47 -4.38
N GLU A 308 -30.19 0.23 -4.50
CA GLU A 308 -30.67 0.72 -5.80
C GLU A 308 -29.79 1.85 -6.34
N THR A 309 -29.12 2.58 -5.46
CA THR A 309 -28.29 3.75 -5.80
C THR A 309 -26.79 3.47 -5.73
N LEU A 310 -26.40 2.38 -5.06
CA LEU A 310 -25.00 2.00 -4.89
C LEU A 310 -24.39 1.52 -6.21
N LYS A 311 -23.40 2.25 -6.73
CA LYS A 311 -22.58 1.80 -7.85
C LYS A 311 -21.25 1.27 -7.33
N ILE A 312 -21.02 -0.02 -7.55
CA ILE A 312 -19.74 -0.67 -7.23
C ILE A 312 -18.98 -1.00 -8.51
N LYS A 313 -17.65 -0.96 -8.43
CA LYS A 313 -16.74 -1.43 -9.48
C LYS A 313 -15.77 -2.43 -8.85
N LEU A 314 -16.11 -3.72 -8.97
CA LEU A 314 -15.25 -4.80 -8.47
C LEU A 314 -13.90 -4.79 -9.18
N ASP A 315 -12.85 -4.93 -8.40
CA ASP A 315 -11.53 -5.21 -8.93
C ASP A 315 -11.47 -6.63 -9.50
N LYS A 316 -11.10 -6.71 -10.79
CA LYS A 316 -11.09 -7.97 -11.54
C LYS A 316 -9.90 -8.86 -11.15
N ASN A 317 -8.87 -8.30 -10.54
CA ASN A 317 -7.70 -9.06 -10.09
C ASN A 317 -8.00 -9.70 -8.72
N GLU A 318 -8.73 -9.00 -7.85
CA GLU A 318 -9.12 -9.50 -6.53
C GLU A 318 -10.32 -10.48 -6.58
N PHE A 319 -11.41 -10.09 -7.24
CA PHE A 319 -12.66 -10.85 -7.20
C PHE A 319 -13.04 -11.50 -8.52
N ILE A 320 -13.80 -12.59 -8.41
CA ILE A 320 -14.40 -13.21 -9.58
C ILE A 320 -15.52 -12.29 -10.10
N THR A 321 -15.48 -11.93 -11.38
CA THR A 321 -16.44 -11.01 -12.01
C THR A 321 -17.32 -11.65 -13.09
N SER A 322 -17.27 -12.97 -13.27
CA SER A 322 -18.12 -13.66 -14.24
C SER A 322 -19.59 -13.68 -13.79
N GLY A 323 -20.51 -13.47 -14.74
CA GLY A 323 -21.96 -13.35 -14.46
C GLY A 323 -22.59 -14.59 -13.81
N SER A 324 -21.95 -15.75 -13.94
CA SER A 324 -22.37 -17.02 -13.32
C SER A 324 -22.05 -17.13 -11.82
N THR A 325 -21.29 -16.21 -11.23
CA THR A 325 -20.95 -16.27 -9.80
C THR A 325 -21.87 -15.40 -8.93
N LYS A 326 -21.84 -15.64 -7.62
CA LYS A 326 -22.50 -14.79 -6.62
C LYS A 326 -21.68 -13.55 -6.23
N SER A 327 -20.41 -13.47 -6.64
CA SER A 327 -19.52 -12.36 -6.30
C SER A 327 -20.03 -11.04 -6.87
N GLY A 328 -19.98 -9.98 -6.08
CA GLY A 328 -20.46 -8.66 -6.48
C GLY A 328 -21.97 -8.48 -6.46
N LYS A 329 -22.72 -9.49 -5.99
CA LYS A 329 -24.17 -9.44 -5.94
C LYS A 329 -24.64 -9.10 -4.53
N VAL A 330 -25.80 -8.48 -4.48
CA VAL A 330 -26.55 -8.29 -3.25
C VAL A 330 -27.45 -9.51 -3.07
N LEU A 331 -27.30 -10.22 -1.95
CA LEU A 331 -28.07 -11.42 -1.65
C LEU A 331 -28.93 -11.23 -0.40
N GLU A 332 -30.06 -11.93 -0.37
CA GLU A 332 -30.90 -12.00 0.82
C GLU A 332 -30.25 -12.86 1.90
N ILE A 333 -30.33 -12.41 3.14
CA ILE A 333 -29.76 -13.11 4.30
C ILE A 333 -30.36 -14.52 4.44
N GLN A 334 -31.65 -14.69 4.18
CA GLN A 334 -32.30 -16.00 4.23
C GLN A 334 -31.73 -17.00 3.22
N GLU A 335 -31.28 -16.53 2.05
CA GLU A 335 -30.61 -17.38 1.06
C GLU A 335 -29.25 -17.83 1.59
N LEU A 336 -28.50 -16.91 2.22
CA LEU A 336 -27.19 -17.18 2.78
C LEU A 336 -27.24 -18.13 3.99
N VAL A 337 -28.29 -18.06 4.81
CA VAL A 337 -28.52 -19.03 5.90
C VAL A 337 -28.74 -20.44 5.36
N LYS A 338 -29.50 -20.60 4.27
CA LYS A 338 -29.69 -21.91 3.61
C LYS A 338 -28.37 -22.43 3.03
N ASP A 339 -27.58 -21.54 2.43
CA ASP A 339 -26.30 -21.84 1.80
C ASP A 339 -25.09 -21.64 2.75
N HIS A 340 -25.27 -21.62 4.08
CA HIS A 340 -24.23 -21.23 5.04
C HIS A 340 -22.96 -22.08 4.97
N GLN A 341 -23.07 -23.32 4.50
CA GLN A 341 -21.93 -24.21 4.27
C GLN A 341 -20.97 -23.71 3.19
N LYS A 342 -21.38 -22.76 2.33
CA LYS A 342 -20.55 -22.12 1.29
C LYS A 342 -19.82 -20.87 1.80
N LEU A 343 -20.15 -20.39 3.00
CA LEU A 343 -19.56 -19.20 3.61
C LEU A 343 -18.21 -19.52 4.26
N GLU A 344 -17.38 -18.49 4.34
CA GLU A 344 -16.16 -18.46 5.15
C GLU A 344 -16.51 -18.31 6.65
N GLY A 345 -15.58 -18.63 7.56
CA GLY A 345 -15.79 -18.65 9.01
C GLY A 345 -16.25 -17.31 9.59
N TRP A 346 -15.55 -16.20 9.34
CA TRP A 346 -16.00 -14.88 9.79
C TRP A 346 -17.33 -14.48 9.16
N SER A 347 -17.56 -14.87 7.91
CA SER A 347 -18.86 -14.64 7.25
C SER A 347 -20.02 -15.33 7.97
N LYS A 348 -19.82 -16.54 8.53
CA LYS A 348 -20.81 -17.20 9.39
C LYS A 348 -21.02 -16.44 10.69
N LEU A 349 -19.95 -16.01 11.35
CA LEU A 349 -20.02 -15.23 12.59
C LEU A 349 -20.73 -13.87 12.37
N ILE A 350 -20.51 -13.23 11.23
CA ILE A 350 -21.21 -12.01 10.82
C ILE A 350 -22.71 -12.27 10.66
N LEU A 351 -23.14 -13.38 10.06
CA LEU A 351 -24.57 -13.73 9.98
C LEU A 351 -25.20 -13.85 11.37
N THR A 352 -24.52 -14.51 12.29
CA THR A 352 -25.05 -14.71 13.64
C THR A 352 -25.11 -13.40 14.42
N ARG A 353 -24.05 -12.58 14.36
CA ARG A 353 -23.91 -11.39 15.23
C ARG A 353 -24.47 -10.09 14.63
N VAL A 354 -24.28 -9.84 13.35
CA VAL A 354 -24.71 -8.59 12.69
C VAL A 354 -26.15 -8.69 12.22
N PHE A 355 -26.54 -9.88 11.76
CA PHE A 355 -27.85 -10.17 11.17
C PHE A 355 -28.78 -10.99 12.09
N ASN A 356 -28.35 -11.31 13.31
CA ASN A 356 -29.14 -12.05 14.32
C ASN A 356 -29.75 -13.36 13.78
N CYS A 357 -29.00 -14.10 12.96
CA CYS A 357 -29.45 -15.36 12.36
C CYS A 357 -28.99 -16.57 13.18
N VAL A 358 -29.79 -17.65 13.15
CA VAL A 358 -29.39 -18.96 13.70
C VAL A 358 -29.01 -19.87 12.54
N LEU A 359 -27.78 -20.38 12.56
CA LEU A 359 -27.29 -21.29 11.51
C LEU A 359 -27.71 -22.75 11.81
N PRO A 360 -28.21 -23.50 10.81
CA PRO A 360 -28.58 -24.90 10.99
C PRO A 360 -27.37 -25.77 11.39
N GLY A 361 -27.47 -26.48 12.52
CA GLY A 361 -26.44 -27.40 13.01
C GLY A 361 -25.46 -26.84 14.04
N GLU A 362 -25.57 -25.55 14.42
CA GLU A 362 -24.82 -24.93 15.53
C GLU A 362 -25.68 -24.82 16.80
N GLN A 363 -26.46 -25.86 17.11
CA GLN A 363 -27.48 -25.83 18.19
C GLN A 363 -26.95 -26.12 19.61
N ASP A 364 -25.63 -26.25 19.82
CA ASP A 364 -25.06 -26.67 21.11
C ASP A 364 -24.39 -25.58 21.96
N GLU A 365 -24.41 -24.30 21.58
CA GLU A 365 -23.73 -23.23 22.37
C GLU A 365 -24.58 -22.00 22.72
N ILE A 366 -25.92 -22.07 22.61
CA ILE A 366 -26.81 -21.02 23.16
C ILE A 366 -27.59 -21.62 24.33
N ASN A 367 -26.89 -21.95 25.41
CA ASN A 367 -27.42 -22.08 26.76
C ASN A 367 -26.24 -22.06 27.74
N ILE A 368 -25.94 -20.89 28.31
CA ILE A 368 -25.73 -20.60 29.74
C ILE A 368 -25.60 -19.08 29.90
#